data_AF-A0A8T5UV43-F1
#
_entry.id   AF-A0A8T5UV43-F1
#
_cell.length_a   1.000
_cell.length_b   1.000
_cell.length_c   1.000
_cell.angle_alpha   90.00
_cell.angle_beta   90.00
_cell.angle_gamma   90.00
#
_symmetry.space_group_name_H-M   'P 1'
#
loop_
_entity.id
_entity.type
_entity.pdbx_description
1 polymer ?
#
loop_
_entity_poly.entity_id
_entity_poly.type
_entity_poly.pdbx_seq_one_letter_code
_entity_poly.pdbx_strand_id
1 'polypeptide(L)'
;MEESYPRSTESFSSKQRAVGELFYIFLVISCIITITGGIWSLFDFAMPTGKLLSFLALSLGYQIAIIAAFLAGLFFLLIFFFGLFKKGRKWVLKFVFKVKDIEEKYKNRLDVKIAAGGLLISIIAIIIGIVISLIQDILGTSTSPFSGFIDSFSTGNWILFTGISLFVLLAVSLFMIYFWKNGYYLILKIMGILEK
;
A
#
# COMPACT_ATOMS: atom_id res chain seq x y z
N MET A 1 -2.69 -37.06 24.99
CA MET A 1 -2.33 -35.74 25.51
C MET A 1 -2.21 -34.80 24.33
N GLU A 2 -3.31 -34.13 23.96
CA GLU A 2 -3.25 -33.03 23.01
C GLU A 2 -2.86 -31.78 23.79
N GLU A 3 -1.65 -31.27 23.55
CA GLU A 3 -1.22 -29.98 24.08
C GLU A 3 -2.11 -28.89 23.46
N SER A 4 -3.07 -28.41 24.25
CA SER A 4 -3.84 -27.22 23.90
C SER A 4 -2.90 -26.02 23.96
N TYR A 5 -2.28 -25.66 22.85
CA TYR A 5 -1.62 -24.37 22.73
C TYR A 5 -2.64 -23.28 23.06
N PRO A 6 -2.38 -22.38 24.03
CA PRO A 6 -3.24 -21.25 24.26
C PRO A 6 -3.25 -20.44 22.96
N ARG A 7 -4.39 -20.45 22.27
CA ARG A 7 -4.70 -19.53 21.19
C ARG A 7 -4.66 -18.14 21.83
N SER A 8 -3.50 -17.49 21.85
CA SER A 8 -3.37 -16.13 22.34
C SER A 8 -4.30 -15.28 21.48
N THR A 9 -5.48 -14.98 22.02
CA THR A 9 -6.40 -14.01 21.45
C THR A 9 -5.71 -12.66 21.62
N GLU A 10 -4.78 -12.34 20.71
CA GLU A 10 -4.16 -11.03 20.58
C GLU A 10 -5.30 -10.00 20.55
N SER A 11 -5.57 -9.38 21.70
CA SER A 11 -6.70 -8.51 21.90
C SER A 11 -6.29 -7.11 21.43
N PHE A 12 -6.37 -6.89 20.12
CA PHE A 12 -6.13 -5.56 19.56
C PHE A 12 -7.14 -4.56 20.12
N SER A 13 -6.64 -3.41 20.56
CA SER A 13 -7.45 -2.28 21.04
C SER A 13 -8.40 -1.77 19.95
N SER A 14 -9.54 -1.19 20.34
CA SER A 14 -10.53 -0.62 19.42
C SER A 14 -9.91 0.41 18.45
N LYS A 15 -9.00 1.26 18.95
CA LYS A 15 -8.26 2.24 18.13
C LYS A 15 -7.38 1.56 17.07
N GLN A 16 -6.69 0.47 17.43
CA GLN A 16 -5.84 -0.27 16.51
C GLN A 16 -6.67 -0.94 15.41
N ARG A 17 -7.82 -1.50 15.78
CA ARG A 17 -8.78 -2.09 14.83
C ARG A 17 -9.26 -1.06 13.82
N ALA A 18 -9.61 0.15 14.26
CA ALA A 18 -10.01 1.24 13.38
C ALA A 18 -8.91 1.62 12.37
N VAL A 19 -7.65 1.72 12.83
CA VAL A 19 -6.51 2.01 11.95
C VAL A 19 -6.32 0.89 10.91
N GLY A 20 -6.34 -0.37 11.34
CA GLY A 20 -6.20 -1.51 10.41
C GLY A 20 -7.34 -1.61 9.39
N GLU A 21 -8.55 -1.22 9.80
CA GLU A 21 -9.72 -1.12 8.92
C GLU A 21 -9.59 0.00 7.88
N LEU A 22 -9.15 1.18 8.32
CA LEU A 22 -8.89 2.32 7.42
C LEU A 22 -7.80 1.99 6.38
N PHE A 23 -6.69 1.37 6.79
CA PHE A 23 -5.66 0.91 5.85
C PHE A 23 -6.19 -0.12 4.85
N TYR A 24 -7.04 -1.04 5.30
CA TYR A 24 -7.66 -2.02 4.41
C TYR A 24 -8.55 -1.35 3.37
N ILE A 25 -9.39 -0.39 3.78
CA ILE A 25 -10.25 0.36 2.86
C ILE A 25 -9.41 1.09 1.80
N PHE A 26 -8.35 1.78 2.21
CA PHE A 26 -7.46 2.44 1.25
C PHE A 26 -6.76 1.47 0.31
N LEU A 27 -6.38 0.28 0.78
CA LEU A 27 -5.81 -0.77 -0.06
C LEU A 27 -6.82 -1.25 -1.11
N VAL A 28 -8.08 -1.46 -0.72
CA VAL A 28 -9.16 -1.82 -1.65
C VAL A 28 -9.38 -0.74 -2.71
N ILE A 29 -9.46 0.53 -2.29
CA ILE A 29 -9.61 1.67 -3.22
C ILE A 29 -8.44 1.71 -4.21
N SER A 30 -7.20 1.57 -3.71
CA SER A 30 -6.00 1.54 -4.56
C SER A 30 -6.04 0.39 -5.57
N CYS A 31 -6.54 -0.77 -5.14
CA CYS A 31 -6.68 -1.93 -6.02
C CYS A 31 -7.69 -1.70 -7.13
N ILE A 32 -8.86 -1.14 -6.80
CA ILE A 32 -9.90 -0.81 -7.78
C ILE A 32 -9.37 0.21 -8.81
N ILE A 33 -8.71 1.28 -8.35
CA ILE A 33 -8.10 2.29 -9.24
C ILE A 33 -7.05 1.64 -10.15
N THR A 34 -6.18 0.79 -9.59
CA THR A 34 -5.11 0.13 -10.36
C THR A 34 -5.65 -0.83 -11.41
N ILE A 35 -6.66 -1.66 -11.07
CA ILE A 35 -7.29 -2.56 -12.04
C ILE A 35 -7.98 -1.74 -13.13
N THR A 36 -8.72 -0.69 -12.75
CA THR A 36 -9.43 0.18 -13.71
C THR A 36 -8.44 0.89 -14.64
N GLY A 37 -7.37 1.45 -14.09
CA GLY A 37 -6.29 2.08 -14.85
C GLY A 37 -5.55 1.08 -15.75
N GLY A 38 -5.32 -0.15 -15.28
CA GLY A 38 -4.68 -1.19 -16.06
C GLY A 38 -5.51 -1.62 -17.26
N ILE A 39 -6.82 -1.82 -17.06
CA ILE A 39 -7.77 -2.10 -18.15
C ILE A 39 -7.80 -0.92 -19.13
N TRP A 40 -7.90 0.32 -18.63
CA TRP A 40 -7.99 1.50 -19.49
C TRP A 40 -6.69 1.76 -20.27
N SER A 41 -5.53 1.58 -19.64
CA SER A 41 -4.20 1.65 -20.26
C SER A 41 -4.05 0.62 -21.36
N LEU A 42 -4.52 -0.62 -21.14
CA LEU A 42 -4.53 -1.66 -22.17
C LEU A 42 -5.41 -1.27 -23.37
N PHE A 43 -6.56 -0.64 -23.13
CA PHE A 43 -7.39 -0.09 -24.19
C PHE A 43 -6.75 1.10 -24.90
N ASP A 44 -6.03 1.99 -24.20
CA ASP A 44 -5.27 3.08 -24.83
C ASP A 44 -4.18 2.53 -25.74
N PHE A 45 -3.51 1.45 -25.30
CA PHE A 45 -2.48 0.78 -26.09
C PHE A 45 -3.05 0.11 -27.35
N ALA A 46 -4.17 -0.60 -27.23
CA ALA A 46 -4.79 -1.30 -28.36
C ALA A 46 -5.50 -0.36 -29.34
N MET A 47 -6.14 0.71 -28.84
CA MET A 47 -6.90 1.65 -29.65
C MET A 47 -6.76 3.08 -29.08
N PRO A 48 -5.74 3.84 -29.50
CA PRO A 48 -5.42 5.13 -28.85
C PRO A 48 -6.49 6.21 -29.06
N THR A 49 -7.25 6.17 -30.15
CA THR A 49 -8.26 7.18 -30.48
C THR A 49 -9.57 6.54 -30.95
N GLY A 50 -10.66 7.32 -30.93
CA GLY A 50 -11.95 6.90 -31.48
C GLY A 50 -12.73 5.86 -30.68
N LYS A 51 -12.25 5.43 -29.50
CA LYS A 51 -12.91 4.41 -28.66
C LYS A 51 -14.39 4.67 -28.40
N LEU A 52 -14.72 5.92 -28.07
CA LEU A 52 -16.09 6.33 -27.78
C LEU A 52 -16.95 6.28 -29.05
N LEU A 53 -16.40 6.67 -30.20
CA LEU A 53 -17.10 6.57 -31.49
C LEU A 53 -17.36 5.10 -31.86
N SER A 54 -16.37 4.22 -31.68
CA SER A 54 -16.53 2.79 -31.90
C SER A 54 -17.55 2.16 -30.96
N PHE A 55 -17.60 2.61 -29.69
CA PHE A 55 -18.62 2.19 -28.75
C PHE A 55 -20.02 2.65 -29.17
N LEU A 56 -20.17 3.92 -29.56
CA LEU A 56 -21.46 4.48 -29.99
C LEU A 56 -21.94 3.89 -31.32
N ALA A 57 -21.02 3.42 -32.18
CA ALA A 57 -21.36 2.73 -33.42
C ALA A 57 -21.88 1.31 -33.23
N LEU A 58 -21.69 0.70 -32.05
CA LEU A 58 -22.25 -0.61 -31.73
C LEU A 58 -23.78 -0.53 -31.59
N SER A 59 -24.47 -1.64 -31.87
CA SER A 59 -25.90 -1.75 -31.57
C SER A 59 -26.18 -1.51 -30.08
N LEU A 60 -27.34 -0.95 -29.76
CA LEU A 60 -27.75 -0.65 -28.39
C LEU A 60 -27.64 -1.87 -27.46
N GLY A 61 -27.95 -3.07 -27.96
CA GLY A 61 -27.80 -4.32 -27.20
C GLY A 61 -26.36 -4.60 -26.76
N TYR A 62 -25.37 -4.37 -27.64
CA TYR A 62 -23.95 -4.52 -27.29
C TYR A 62 -23.48 -3.45 -26.30
N GLN A 63 -23.95 -2.21 -26.46
CA GLN A 63 -23.62 -1.12 -25.52
C GLN A 63 -24.10 -1.45 -24.10
N ILE A 64 -25.36 -1.90 -23.96
CA ILE A 64 -25.91 -2.34 -22.69
C ILE A 64 -25.13 -3.54 -22.14
N ALA A 65 -24.83 -4.54 -22.97
CA ALA A 65 -24.09 -5.73 -22.54
C ALA A 65 -22.70 -5.38 -21.98
N ILE A 66 -21.97 -4.47 -22.61
CA ILE A 66 -20.65 -4.02 -22.15
C ILE A 66 -20.78 -3.29 -20.79
N ILE A 67 -21.73 -2.36 -20.67
CA ILE A 67 -21.95 -1.62 -19.41
C ILE A 67 -22.37 -2.59 -18.29
N ALA A 68 -23.30 -3.50 -18.57
CA ALA A 68 -23.77 -4.50 -17.61
C ALA A 68 -22.64 -5.46 -17.18
N ALA A 69 -21.80 -5.90 -18.11
CA ALA A 69 -20.64 -6.73 -17.81
C ALA A 69 -19.63 -6.00 -16.91
N PHE A 70 -19.37 -4.71 -17.19
CA PHE A 70 -18.50 -3.89 -16.35
C PHE A 70 -19.07 -3.72 -14.93
N LEU A 71 -20.36 -3.38 -14.80
CA LEU A 71 -21.03 -3.28 -13.51
C LEU A 71 -21.02 -4.60 -12.74
N ALA A 72 -21.28 -5.72 -13.41
CA ALA A 72 -21.25 -7.05 -12.82
C ALA A 72 -19.84 -7.40 -12.32
N GLY A 73 -18.80 -7.10 -13.11
CA GLY A 73 -17.40 -7.28 -12.72
C GLY A 73 -17.04 -6.44 -11.49
N LEU A 74 -17.45 -5.17 -11.45
CA LEU A 74 -17.22 -4.28 -10.30
C LEU A 74 -17.94 -4.80 -9.05
N PHE A 75 -19.18 -5.25 -9.19
CA PHE A 75 -19.96 -5.82 -8.09
C PHE A 75 -19.31 -7.08 -7.51
N PHE A 76 -18.87 -7.99 -8.39
CA PHE A 76 -18.15 -9.20 -7.96
C PHE A 76 -16.83 -8.85 -7.25
N LEU A 77 -16.09 -7.86 -7.77
CA LEU A 77 -14.85 -7.37 -7.15
C LEU A 77 -15.11 -6.80 -5.74
N LEU A 78 -16.18 -6.04 -5.54
CA LEU A 78 -16.57 -5.52 -4.22
C LEU A 78 -16.94 -6.64 -3.25
N ILE A 79 -17.72 -7.63 -3.69
CA ILE A 79 -18.05 -8.81 -2.87
C ILE A 79 -16.78 -9.56 -2.48
N PHE A 80 -15.87 -9.76 -3.43
CA PHE A 80 -14.59 -10.41 -3.19
C PHE A 80 -13.79 -9.69 -2.10
N PHE A 81 -13.66 -8.35 -2.18
CA PHE A 81 -13.00 -7.57 -1.14
C PHE A 81 -13.74 -7.58 0.19
N PHE A 82 -15.07 -7.62 0.19
CA PHE A 82 -15.85 -7.73 1.42
C PHE A 82 -15.64 -9.09 2.10
N GLY A 83 -15.58 -10.18 1.31
CA GLY A 83 -15.24 -11.51 1.80
C GLY A 83 -13.83 -11.57 2.39
N LEU A 84 -12.87 -10.88 1.76
CA LEU A 84 -11.49 -10.79 2.25
C LEU A 84 -11.32 -9.83 3.44
N PHE A 85 -12.28 -8.94 3.71
CA PHE A 85 -12.16 -7.90 4.74
C PHE A 85 -11.76 -8.46 6.12
N LYS A 86 -12.41 -9.55 6.55
CA LYS A 86 -12.12 -10.17 7.86
C LYS A 86 -10.68 -10.68 7.96
N LYS A 87 -10.16 -11.29 6.88
CA LYS A 87 -8.81 -11.86 6.82
C LYS A 87 -7.76 -10.77 6.59
N GLY A 88 -8.02 -9.86 5.66
CA GLY A 88 -7.15 -8.73 5.31
C GLY A 88 -6.92 -7.79 6.49
N ARG A 89 -7.99 -7.37 7.19
CA ARG A 89 -7.85 -6.54 8.40
C ARG A 89 -7.01 -7.23 9.47
N LYS A 90 -7.23 -8.53 9.71
CA LYS A 90 -6.42 -9.29 10.69
C LYS A 90 -4.96 -9.40 10.26
N TRP A 91 -4.70 -9.52 8.97
CA TRP A 91 -3.34 -9.55 8.42
C TRP A 91 -2.64 -8.20 8.60
N VAL A 92 -3.29 -7.08 8.25
CA VAL A 92 -2.76 -5.72 8.46
C VAL A 92 -2.49 -5.47 9.95
N LEU A 93 -3.43 -5.83 10.83
CA LEU A 93 -3.26 -5.67 12.27
C LEU A 93 -2.06 -6.46 12.80
N LYS A 94 -1.92 -7.73 12.41
CA LYS A 94 -0.77 -8.55 12.80
C LYS A 94 0.53 -8.00 12.23
N PHE A 95 0.54 -7.51 11.00
CA PHE A 95 1.74 -6.95 10.40
C PHE A 95 2.19 -5.70 11.16
N VAL A 96 1.27 -4.78 11.46
CA VAL A 96 1.60 -3.47 12.06
C VAL A 96 1.81 -3.55 13.57
N PHE A 97 1.01 -4.34 14.28
CA PHE A 97 0.94 -4.32 15.75
C PHE A 97 1.56 -5.54 16.43
N LYS A 98 2.00 -6.56 15.70
CA LYS A 98 2.74 -7.65 16.33
C LYS A 98 4.10 -7.14 16.77
N VAL A 99 4.18 -6.77 18.05
CA VAL A 99 5.41 -6.37 18.72
C VAL A 99 6.27 -7.62 18.84
N LYS A 100 7.51 -7.54 18.37
CA LYS A 100 8.50 -8.57 18.70
C LYS A 100 9.04 -8.30 20.10
N ASP A 101 9.00 -9.32 20.96
CA ASP A 101 9.54 -9.21 22.31
C ASP A 101 11.04 -8.89 22.24
N ILE A 102 11.44 -7.84 22.96
CA ILE A 102 12.82 -7.39 23.06
C ILE A 102 13.52 -8.31 24.06
N GLU A 103 14.66 -8.87 23.67
CA GLU A 103 15.51 -9.64 24.59
C GLU A 103 15.84 -8.81 25.83
N GLU A 104 15.52 -9.33 27.02
CA GLU A 104 15.69 -8.63 28.31
C GLU A 104 17.12 -8.09 28.51
N LYS A 105 18.10 -8.73 27.88
CA LYS A 105 19.52 -8.37 27.88
C LYS A 105 19.80 -6.91 27.45
N TYR A 106 18.97 -6.32 26.59
CA TYR A 106 19.18 -4.96 26.07
C TYR A 106 18.23 -3.91 26.67
N LYS A 107 17.39 -4.30 27.65
CA LYS A 107 16.37 -3.42 28.23
C LYS A 107 16.97 -2.23 29.00
N ASN A 108 18.17 -2.39 29.59
CA ASN A 108 18.74 -1.42 30.52
C ASN A 108 19.83 -0.49 29.94
N ARG A 109 20.30 -0.65 28.70
CA ARG A 109 21.31 0.26 28.12
C ARG A 109 20.63 1.45 27.43
N LEU A 110 20.66 2.61 28.07
CA LEU A 110 20.07 3.86 27.53
C LEU A 110 20.85 4.40 26.32
N ASP A 111 22.18 4.28 26.30
CA ASP A 111 23.00 4.81 25.20
C ASP A 111 22.66 4.13 23.88
N VAL A 112 22.45 2.81 23.92
CA VAL A 112 22.03 2.01 22.77
C VAL A 112 20.63 2.41 22.31
N LYS A 113 19.72 2.79 23.23
CA LYS A 113 18.40 3.34 22.90
C LYS A 113 18.48 4.63 22.10
N ILE A 114 19.35 5.54 22.53
CA ILE A 114 19.52 6.84 21.89
C ILE A 114 20.14 6.66 20.50
N ALA A 115 21.19 5.85 20.38
CA ALA A 115 21.84 5.58 19.10
C ALA A 115 20.88 4.94 18.08
N ALA A 116 20.11 3.92 18.53
CA ALA A 116 19.11 3.28 17.68
C ALA A 116 17.95 4.23 17.31
N GLY A 117 17.51 5.08 18.24
CA GLY A 117 16.50 6.10 17.97
C GLY A 117 16.97 7.11 16.91
N GLY A 118 18.21 7.60 17.02
CA GLY A 118 18.80 8.51 16.04
C GLY A 118 18.89 7.91 14.64
N LEU A 119 19.33 6.65 14.54
CA LEU A 119 19.37 5.92 13.26
C LEU A 119 17.97 5.66 12.68
N LEU A 120 16.98 5.42 13.54
CA LEU A 120 15.60 5.23 13.11
C LEU A 120 15.02 6.52 12.51
N ILE A 121 15.28 7.68 13.14
CA ILE A 121 14.85 8.99 12.64
C ILE A 121 15.53 9.34 11.32
N SER A 122 16.83 9.05 11.16
CA SER A 122 17.53 9.34 9.91
C SER A 122 16.99 8.55 8.73
N ILE A 123 16.70 7.25 8.93
CA ILE A 123 16.08 6.41 7.89
C ILE A 123 14.68 6.95 7.52
N ILE A 124 13.90 7.36 8.51
CA ILE A 124 12.57 7.96 8.28
C ILE A 124 12.70 9.25 7.44
N ALA A 125 13.66 10.12 7.78
CA ALA A 125 13.90 11.34 7.03
C ALA A 125 14.27 11.07 5.57
N ILE A 126 15.11 10.07 5.31
CA ILE A 126 15.47 9.65 3.94
C ILE A 126 14.24 9.19 3.17
N ILE A 127 13.41 8.32 3.77
CA ILE A 127 12.18 7.82 3.11
C ILE A 127 11.21 8.97 2.80
N ILE A 128 11.01 9.89 3.74
CA ILE A 128 10.15 11.06 3.52
C ILE A 128 10.71 11.95 2.40
N GLY A 129 12.03 12.18 2.38
CA GLY A 129 12.68 12.94 1.31
C GLY A 129 12.45 12.33 -0.08
N ILE A 130 12.57 11.00 -0.19
CA ILE A 130 12.27 10.27 -1.44
C ILE A 130 10.81 10.46 -1.84
N VAL A 131 9.86 10.32 -0.89
CA VAL A 131 8.42 10.49 -1.18
C VAL A 131 8.12 11.92 -1.66
N ILE A 132 8.70 12.93 -1.02
CA ILE A 132 8.51 14.35 -1.43
C ILE A 132 9.09 14.57 -2.83
N SER A 133 10.29 14.05 -3.12
CA SER A 133 10.90 14.14 -4.44
C SER A 133 10.00 13.54 -5.51
N LEU A 134 9.43 12.35 -5.26
CA LEU A 134 8.50 11.72 -6.19
C LEU A 134 7.23 12.55 -6.41
N ILE A 135 6.68 13.15 -5.36
CA ILE A 135 5.49 14.03 -5.49
C ILE A 135 5.85 15.27 -6.33
N GLN A 136 7.02 15.88 -6.13
CA GLN A 136 7.46 17.02 -6.93
C GLN A 136 7.65 16.66 -8.39
N ASP A 137 8.22 15.48 -8.67
CA ASP A 137 8.39 14.97 -10.03
C ASP A 137 7.02 14.80 -10.73
N ILE A 138 6.01 14.33 -10.00
CA ILE A 138 4.63 14.16 -10.51
C ILE A 138 3.93 15.50 -10.76
N LEU A 139 4.19 16.50 -9.91
CA LEU A 139 3.61 17.84 -10.05
C LEU A 139 4.25 18.67 -11.17
N GLY A 140 5.27 18.15 -11.85
CA GLY A 140 5.83 18.78 -13.05
C GLY A 140 6.67 20.02 -12.78
N THR A 141 7.27 20.15 -11.59
CA THR A 141 8.24 21.22 -11.35
C THR A 141 9.47 20.99 -12.25
N SER A 142 9.88 22.01 -13.00
CA SER A 142 10.64 22.00 -14.25
C SER A 142 12.06 21.41 -14.24
N THR A 143 12.46 20.73 -13.17
CA THR A 143 13.81 20.15 -13.00
C THR A 143 13.78 18.63 -12.81
N SER A 144 12.64 17.95 -12.96
CA SER A 144 12.60 16.49 -12.76
C SER A 144 13.16 15.71 -13.97
N PRO A 145 14.02 14.70 -13.75
CA PRO A 145 14.51 13.82 -14.81
C PRO A 145 13.42 12.94 -15.42
N PHE A 146 12.25 12.84 -14.78
CA PHE A 146 11.12 12.02 -15.22
C PHE A 146 10.02 12.81 -15.93
N SER A 147 10.11 14.14 -15.99
CA SER A 147 9.12 15.02 -16.64
C SER A 147 8.75 14.56 -18.05
N GLY A 148 9.74 14.33 -18.92
CA GLY A 148 9.50 13.87 -20.29
C GLY A 148 8.85 12.48 -20.41
N PHE A 149 8.99 11.62 -19.41
CA PHE A 149 8.30 10.33 -19.38
C PHE A 149 6.81 10.52 -19.03
N ILE A 150 6.54 11.36 -18.03
CA ILE A 150 5.18 11.65 -17.53
C ILE A 150 4.36 12.40 -18.59
N ASP A 151 4.98 13.31 -19.35
CA ASP A 151 4.30 14.08 -20.40
C ASP A 151 3.77 13.20 -21.55
N SER A 152 4.35 12.01 -21.75
CA SER A 152 3.92 11.07 -22.78
C SER A 152 2.74 10.16 -22.37
N PHE A 153 2.24 10.30 -21.14
CA PHE A 153 1.24 9.39 -20.61
C PHE A 153 -0.15 9.63 -21.21
N SER A 154 -0.75 8.55 -21.71
CA SER A 154 -2.18 8.53 -22.01
C SER A 154 -3.02 8.65 -20.74
N THR A 155 -4.31 8.94 -20.87
CA THR A 155 -5.24 9.03 -19.73
C THR A 155 -5.26 7.75 -18.89
N GLY A 156 -5.24 6.58 -19.52
CA GLY A 156 -5.16 5.29 -18.84
C GLY A 156 -3.87 5.10 -18.05
N ASN A 157 -2.74 5.53 -18.62
CA ASN A 157 -1.46 5.48 -17.91
C ASN A 157 -1.47 6.38 -16.68
N TRP A 158 -2.11 7.56 -16.76
CA TRP A 158 -2.29 8.44 -15.60
C TRP A 158 -3.14 7.80 -14.49
N ILE A 159 -4.24 7.14 -14.84
CA ILE A 159 -5.10 6.45 -13.86
C ILE A 159 -4.32 5.29 -13.22
N LEU A 160 -3.63 4.48 -14.03
CA LEU A 160 -2.82 3.37 -13.54
C LEU A 160 -1.70 3.85 -12.62
N PHE A 161 -0.96 4.88 -13.04
CA PHE A 161 0.11 5.49 -12.27
C PHE A 161 -0.40 6.03 -10.93
N THR A 162 -1.56 6.69 -10.91
CA THR A 162 -2.20 7.16 -9.68
C THR A 162 -2.53 6.00 -8.73
N GLY A 163 -3.07 4.89 -9.27
CA GLY A 163 -3.35 3.69 -8.48
C GLY A 163 -2.09 3.06 -7.87
N ILE A 164 -1.03 2.93 -8.65
CA ILE A 164 0.27 2.39 -8.20
C ILE A 164 0.89 3.33 -7.16
N SER A 165 0.87 4.64 -7.39
CA SER A 165 1.40 5.64 -6.44
C SER A 165 0.68 5.57 -5.10
N LEU A 166 -0.65 5.42 -5.11
CA LEU A 166 -1.43 5.24 -3.88
C LEU A 166 -1.03 3.96 -3.13
N PHE A 167 -0.78 2.85 -3.85
CA PHE A 167 -0.25 1.62 -3.26
C PHE A 167 1.13 1.82 -2.60
N VAL A 168 2.04 2.51 -3.30
CA VAL A 168 3.39 2.82 -2.77
C VAL A 168 3.27 3.67 -1.52
N LEU A 169 2.43 4.71 -1.52
CA LEU A 169 2.21 5.57 -0.36
C LEU A 169 1.66 4.78 0.84
N LEU A 170 0.71 3.87 0.62
CA LEU A 170 0.19 2.99 1.66
C LEU A 170 1.26 2.01 2.19
N ALA A 171 2.05 1.42 1.29
CA ALA A 171 3.14 0.52 1.65
C ALA A 171 4.19 1.24 2.50
N VAL A 172 4.60 2.44 2.09
CA VAL A 172 5.53 3.29 2.86
C VAL A 172 4.92 3.65 4.21
N SER A 173 3.66 4.07 4.27
CA SER A 173 2.99 4.43 5.53
C SER A 173 2.92 3.24 6.50
N LEU A 174 2.55 2.05 6.01
CA LEU A 174 2.55 0.83 6.81
C LEU A 174 3.97 0.45 7.26
N PHE A 175 4.94 0.56 6.36
CA PHE A 175 6.34 0.32 6.66
C PHE A 175 6.84 1.25 7.75
N MET A 176 6.52 2.55 7.70
CA MET A 176 6.90 3.53 8.72
C MET A 176 6.34 3.17 10.10
N ILE A 177 5.06 2.79 10.18
CA ILE A 177 4.46 2.39 11.46
C ILE A 177 5.09 1.09 11.98
N TYR A 178 5.30 0.12 11.09
CA TYR A 178 5.98 -1.13 11.43
C TYR A 178 7.41 -0.88 11.92
N PHE A 179 8.16 -0.04 11.21
CA PHE A 179 9.54 0.30 11.51
C PHE A 179 9.65 1.13 12.79
N TRP A 180 8.71 2.03 13.07
CA TRP A 180 8.67 2.74 14.35
C TRP A 180 8.51 1.80 15.54
N LYS A 181 7.66 0.77 15.40
CA LYS A 181 7.38 -0.17 16.49
C LYS A 181 8.43 -1.26 16.66
N ASN A 182 8.94 -1.78 15.55
CA ASN A 182 9.83 -2.95 15.53
C ASN A 182 11.29 -2.60 15.16
N GLY A 183 11.54 -1.41 14.65
CA GLY A 183 12.87 -0.96 14.21
C GLY A 183 13.87 -0.91 15.35
N TYR A 184 13.42 -0.55 16.56
CA TYR A 184 14.27 -0.59 17.75
C TYR A 184 14.85 -2.01 18.01
N TYR A 185 14.01 -3.05 17.93
CA TYR A 185 14.45 -4.44 18.05
C TYR A 185 15.42 -4.83 16.91
N LEU A 186 15.15 -4.39 15.68
CA LEU A 186 15.96 -4.72 14.51
C LEU A 186 17.38 -4.15 14.66
N ILE A 187 17.49 -2.91 15.11
CA ILE A 187 18.78 -2.23 15.34
C ILE A 187 19.54 -2.90 16.48
N LEU A 188 18.87 -3.20 17.60
CA LEU A 188 19.49 -3.93 18.72
C LEU A 188 20.04 -5.28 18.29
N LYS A 189 19.30 -6.01 17.44
CA LYS A 189 19.74 -7.31 16.93
C LYS A 189 21.00 -7.18 16.08
N ILE A 190 21.10 -6.16 15.23
CA ILE A 190 22.29 -5.90 14.42
C ILE A 190 23.49 -5.56 15.32
N MET A 191 23.31 -4.67 16.30
CA MET A 191 24.38 -4.33 17.25
C MET A 191 24.83 -5.53 18.09
N GLY A 192 23.89 -6.37 18.55
CA GLY A 192 24.21 -7.57 19.32
C GLY A 192 24.95 -8.64 18.51
N ILE A 193 24.80 -8.65 17.18
CA ILE A 193 25.60 -9.50 16.29
C ILE A 193 27.02 -8.93 16.13
N LEU A 194 27.18 -7.60 16.09
CA LEU A 194 28.46 -6.92 15.95
C LEU A 194 29.35 -6.99 17.21
N GLU A 195 28.76 -7.16 18.40
CA GLU A 195 29.50 -7.35 19.66
C GLU A 195 30.03 -8.79 19.87
N LYS A 196 29.65 -9.76 19.01
CA LYS A 196 30.16 -11.15 19.07
C LYS A 196 31.35 -11.35 18.15
#